data_AF-A0A7S7BW03-F1
#
_entry.id   AF-A0A7S7BW03-F1
#
_cell.length_a   1.000
_cell.length_b   1.000
_cell.length_c   1.000
_cell.angle_alpha   90.00
_cell.angle_beta   90.00
_cell.angle_gamma   90.00
#
_symmetry.space_group_name_H-M   'P 1'
#
loop_
_entity.id
_entity.type
_entity.pdbx_description
1 polymer ?
#
loop_
_entity_poly.entity_id
_entity_poly.type
_entity_poly.pdbx_seq_one_letter_code
_entity_poly.pdbx_strand_id
1 'polypeptide(L)'
;MRDESAGLRPPNALPDANARITSVSWRYRLLGPEPVGLQAQLCTVNRCIPLGGGSGSSIGLQGEPANAELRFVYYVQSQGGLNPPLRVIGNQVIVNYQ
;
A
#
# COMPACT_ATOMS: atom_id res chain seq x y z
N MET A 1 -10.80 10.06 -8.99
CA MET A 1 -9.93 10.75 -8.00
C MET A 1 -8.79 9.81 -7.63
N ARG A 2 -7.57 10.34 -7.40
CA ARG A 2 -6.40 9.57 -6.98
C ARG A 2 -5.78 10.23 -5.75
N ASP A 3 -5.41 9.42 -4.77
CA ASP A 3 -4.71 9.86 -3.56
C ASP A 3 -3.56 8.89 -3.23
N GLU A 4 -2.50 9.38 -2.60
CA GLU A 4 -1.30 8.61 -2.28
C GLU A 4 -0.84 8.83 -0.84
N SER A 5 -0.38 7.75 -0.19
CA SER A 5 0.29 7.89 1.09
C SER A 5 1.69 8.49 0.95
N ALA A 6 2.22 8.99 2.07
CA ALA A 6 3.66 9.18 2.20
C ALA A 6 4.41 7.86 1.93
N GLY A 7 5.66 7.98 1.50
CA GLY A 7 6.55 6.84 1.27
C GLY A 7 6.84 6.12 2.59
N LEU A 8 6.61 4.82 2.62
CA LEU A 8 6.90 3.93 3.73
C LEU A 8 8.24 3.26 3.47
N ARG A 9 9.17 3.42 4.42
CA ARG A 9 10.49 2.81 4.41
C ARG A 9 10.68 1.99 5.68
N PRO A 10 11.54 0.96 5.67
CA PRO A 10 11.89 0.26 6.88
C PRO A 10 12.48 1.25 7.90
N PRO A 11 12.06 1.19 9.18
CA PRO A 11 12.51 2.15 10.20
C PRO A 11 13.99 1.98 10.55
N ASN A 12 14.54 0.79 10.30
CA ASN A 12 15.94 0.45 10.53
C ASN A 12 16.60 0.02 9.21
N ALA A 13 17.92 0.20 9.13
CA ALA A 13 18.69 -0.37 8.03
C ALA A 13 18.56 -1.89 8.01
N LEU A 14 18.44 -2.47 6.82
CA LEU A 14 18.40 -3.92 6.65
C LEU A 14 19.82 -4.50 6.87
N PRO A 15 19.94 -5.68 7.49
CA PRO A 15 21.24 -6.34 7.66
C PRO A 15 21.93 -6.66 6.32
N ASP A 16 21.14 -6.97 5.30
CA ASP A 16 21.60 -7.20 3.92
C ASP A 16 20.97 -6.16 2.99
N ALA A 17 21.81 -5.42 2.25
CA ALA A 17 21.38 -4.46 1.26
C ALA A 17 20.71 -5.11 0.04
N ASN A 18 20.97 -6.39 -0.19
CA ASN A 18 20.40 -7.18 -1.28
C ASN A 18 19.15 -7.96 -0.89
N ALA A 19 18.70 -7.84 0.37
CA ALA A 19 17.51 -8.51 0.87
C ALA A 19 16.32 -8.27 -0.05
N ARG A 20 15.55 -9.32 -0.32
CA ARG A 20 14.41 -9.32 -1.23
C ARG A 20 13.11 -9.59 -0.48
N ILE A 21 12.07 -8.88 -0.89
CA ILE A 21 10.72 -9.11 -0.36
C ILE A 21 10.32 -10.56 -0.67
N THR A 22 9.81 -11.24 0.35
CA THR A 22 9.20 -12.58 0.23
C THR A 22 7.68 -12.48 0.29
N SER A 23 7.16 -11.64 1.19
CA SER A 23 5.74 -11.34 1.30
C SER A 23 5.52 -9.98 1.94
N VAL A 24 4.35 -9.40 1.65
CA VAL A 24 3.89 -8.17 2.28
C VAL A 24 2.54 -8.40 2.91
N SER A 25 2.34 -7.85 4.10
CA SER A 25 1.06 -7.79 4.79
C SER A 25 0.71 -6.33 5.02
N TRP A 26 -0.52 -5.94 4.72
CA TRP A 26 -0.94 -4.54 4.84
C TRP A 26 -2.17 -4.38 5.71
N ARG A 27 -2.32 -3.14 6.19
CA ARG A 27 -3.55 -2.63 6.77
C ARG A 27 -3.66 -1.14 6.52
N TYR A 28 -4.80 -0.69 5.98
CA TYR A 28 -5.18 0.71 5.95
C TYR A 28 -6.44 0.94 6.80
N ARG A 29 -6.59 2.16 7.31
CA ARG A 29 -7.76 2.60 8.06
C ARG A 29 -8.33 3.86 7.42
N LEU A 30 -9.63 3.85 7.20
CA LEU A 30 -10.40 4.99 6.71
C LEU A 30 -11.15 5.64 7.89
N LEU A 31 -11.33 6.96 7.83
CA LEU A 31 -12.11 7.68 8.85
C LEU A 31 -13.60 7.34 8.79
N GLY A 32 -14.10 7.02 7.59
CA GLY A 32 -15.50 6.71 7.32
C GLY A 32 -15.67 5.40 6.55
N PRO A 33 -16.88 5.12 6.06
CA PRO A 33 -17.14 3.92 5.27
C PRO A 33 -16.28 3.93 3.99
N GLU A 34 -15.90 2.73 3.54
CA GLU A 34 -15.19 2.57 2.28
C GLU A 34 -16.09 2.99 1.11
N PRO A 35 -15.66 3.94 0.26
CA PRO A 35 -16.44 4.35 -0.90
C PRO A 35 -16.64 3.19 -1.88
N VAL A 36 -17.83 3.11 -2.48
CA VAL A 36 -18.10 2.13 -3.54
C VAL A 36 -17.12 2.35 -4.69
N GLY A 37 -16.49 1.27 -5.15
CA GLY A 37 -15.50 1.33 -6.22
C GLY A 37 -14.13 1.87 -5.80
N LEU A 38 -13.84 1.94 -4.49
CA LEU A 38 -12.47 2.16 -4.02
C LEU A 38 -11.58 1.02 -4.50
N GLN A 39 -10.49 1.38 -5.16
CA GLN A 39 -9.39 0.50 -5.49
C GLN A 39 -8.16 0.98 -4.74
N ALA A 40 -7.53 0.08 -4.00
CA ALA A 40 -6.28 0.35 -3.33
C ALA A 40 -5.17 -0.50 -3.95
N GLN A 41 -3.98 0.07 -4.06
CA GLN A 41 -2.79 -0.59 -4.56
C GLN A 41 -1.63 -0.33 -3.61
N LEU A 42 -0.71 -1.28 -3.53
CA LEU A 42 0.58 -1.12 -2.87
C LEU A 42 1.67 -1.13 -3.95
N CYS A 43 2.43 -0.05 -4.02
CA CYS A 43 3.40 0.19 -5.08
C CYS A 43 4.82 0.34 -4.52
N THR A 44 5.77 -0.35 -5.15
CA THR A 44 7.18 0.08 -5.21
C THR A 44 7.37 1.03 -6.40
N VAL A 45 8.59 1.50 -6.63
CA VAL A 45 8.94 2.27 -7.82
C VAL A 45 8.75 1.45 -9.11
N ASN A 46 8.91 0.13 -9.05
CA ASN A 46 8.88 -0.74 -10.24
C ASN A 46 7.58 -1.53 -10.42
N ARG A 47 6.84 -1.77 -9.34
CA ARG A 47 5.70 -2.69 -9.36
C ARG A 47 4.59 -2.26 -8.41
N CYS A 48 3.35 -2.39 -8.86
CA CYS A 48 2.16 -2.23 -8.02
C CYS A 48 1.39 -3.55 -7.94
N ILE A 49 0.83 -3.84 -6.77
CA ILE A 49 -0.13 -4.93 -6.57
C ILE A 49 -1.48 -4.37 -6.14
N PRO A 50 -2.60 -4.90 -6.64
CA PRO A 50 -3.92 -4.56 -6.13
C PRO A 50 -4.10 -5.12 -4.72
N LEU A 51 -4.75 -4.34 -3.85
CA LEU A 51 -5.14 -4.75 -2.51
C LEU A 51 -6.60 -5.18 -2.54
N GLY A 52 -6.88 -6.41 -2.11
CA GLY A 52 -8.25 -6.95 -2.06
C GLY A 52 -9.12 -6.40 -0.92
N GLY A 53 -8.68 -5.35 -0.21
CA GLY A 53 -9.41 -4.71 0.87
C GLY A 53 -8.49 -4.05 1.91
N GLY A 54 -9.13 -3.59 2.99
CA GLY A 54 -8.53 -2.86 4.13
C GLY A 54 -7.33 -3.53 4.79
N SER A 55 -7.23 -4.84 4.70
CA SER A 55 -6.09 -5.61 5.19
C SER A 55 -5.93 -6.90 4.41
N GLY A 56 -4.71 -7.42 4.35
CA GLY A 56 -4.44 -8.67 3.68
C GLY A 56 -2.95 -8.97 3.63
N SER A 57 -2.61 -9.99 2.86
CA SER A 57 -1.22 -10.33 2.55
C SER A 57 -1.10 -10.77 1.09
N SER A 58 0.11 -10.66 0.53
CA SER A 58 0.40 -11.05 -0.85
C SER A 58 1.88 -11.32 -1.03
N ILE A 59 2.18 -12.16 -2.03
CA ILE A 59 3.53 -12.39 -2.56
C ILE A 59 3.77 -11.64 -3.86
N GLY A 60 2.86 -10.78 -4.32
CA GLY A 60 2.97 -10.13 -5.64
C GLY A 60 4.16 -9.16 -5.77
N LEU A 61 4.71 -8.68 -4.66
CA LEU A 61 5.96 -7.90 -4.62
C LEU A 61 7.21 -8.75 -4.40
N GLN A 62 7.11 -10.08 -4.46
CA GLN A 62 8.26 -10.96 -4.29
C GLN A 62 9.38 -10.62 -5.30
N GLY A 63 10.61 -10.58 -4.80
CA GLY A 63 11.81 -10.26 -5.57
C GLY A 63 12.14 -8.77 -5.68
N GLU A 64 11.22 -7.88 -5.28
CA GLU A 64 11.53 -6.45 -5.14
C GLU A 64 12.54 -6.24 -3.99
N PRO A 65 13.36 -5.17 -4.03
CA PRO A 65 14.26 -4.84 -2.93
C PRO A 65 13.49 -4.62 -1.62
N ALA A 66 13.93 -5.23 -0.52
CA ALA A 66 13.27 -5.09 0.77
C ALA A 66 13.43 -3.68 1.38
N ASN A 67 14.43 -2.91 0.91
CA ASN A 67 14.63 -1.51 1.24
C ASN A 67 13.87 -0.54 0.31
N ALA A 68 13.06 -1.06 -0.62
CA ALA A 68 12.26 -0.24 -1.51
C ALA A 68 11.27 0.61 -0.72
N GLU A 69 11.06 1.83 -1.19
CA GLU A 69 9.99 2.68 -0.68
C GLU A 69 8.64 2.15 -1.20
N LEU A 70 7.70 1.96 -0.26
CA LEU A 70 6.36 1.48 -0.54
C LEU A 70 5.34 2.60 -0.39
N ARG A 71 4.37 2.67 -1.28
CA ARG A 71 3.28 3.66 -1.24
C ARG A 71 1.94 2.99 -1.41
N PHE A 72 0.98 3.39 -0.58
CA PHE A 72 -0.42 3.07 -0.80
C PHE A 72 -0.98 4.08 -1.78
N VAL A 73 -1.65 3.58 -2.81
CA VAL A 73 -2.29 4.39 -3.82
C VAL A 73 -3.78 4.05 -3.85
N TYR A 74 -4.61 5.07 -3.73
CA TYR A 74 -6.06 4.94 -3.68
C TYR A 74 -6.68 5.60 -4.90
N TYR A 75 -7.63 4.90 -5.50
CA TYR A 75 -8.37 5.38 -6.66
C TYR A 75 -9.85 5.12 -6.44
N VAL A 76 -10.68 6.12 -6.73
CA VAL A 76 -12.13 5.94 -6.81
C VAL A 76 -12.59 6.48 -8.15
N GLN A 77 -13.28 5.63 -8.91
CA GLN A 77 -13.94 6.01 -10.16
C GLN A 77 -15.31 6.60 -9.81
N SER A 78 -15.39 7.93 -9.64
CA SER A 78 -16.65 8.66 -9.50
C SER A 78 -16.81 9.67 -10.63
N GLN A 79 -18.02 9.72 -11.20
CA GLN A 79 -18.46 10.82 -12.07
C GLN A 79 -18.92 11.99 -11.17
N GLY A 80 -17.97 12.70 -10.57
CA GLY A 80 -18.25 13.80 -9.63
C GLY A 80 -17.40 13.75 -8.35
N GLY A 81 -17.64 14.68 -7.43
CA GLY A 81 -16.94 14.71 -6.14
C GLY A 81 -17.31 13.52 -5.25
N LEU A 82 -16.36 13.04 -4.43
CA LEU A 82 -16.64 12.05 -3.40
C LEU A 82 -17.37 12.71 -2.22
N ASN A 83 -18.57 12.23 -1.89
CA ASN A 83 -19.31 12.65 -0.70
C ASN A 83 -19.79 11.40 0.08
N PRO A 84 -19.25 11.11 1.28
CA PRO A 84 -18.17 11.83 1.96
C PRO A 84 -16.81 11.69 1.26
N PRO A 85 -15.86 12.61 1.50
CA PRO A 85 -14.51 12.50 0.96
C PRO A 85 -13.79 11.29 1.52
N LEU A 86 -12.97 10.62 0.69
CA LEU A 86 -12.05 9.59 1.16
C LEU A 86 -11.04 10.24 2.12
N ARG A 87 -10.95 9.71 3.35
CA ARG A 87 -9.96 10.13 4.34
C ARG A 87 -9.27 8.91 4.90
N VAL A 88 -8.00 8.76 4.56
CA VAL A 88 -7.14 7.70 5.08
C VAL A 88 -6.46 8.18 6.35
N ILE A 89 -6.65 7.47 7.46
CA ILE A 89 -6.14 7.86 8.80
C ILE A 89 -4.96 7.01 9.27
N GLY A 90 -4.62 5.95 8.54
CA GLY A 90 -3.45 5.16 8.84
C GLY A 90 -3.15 4.11 7.79
N ASN A 91 -1.87 3.98 7.46
CA ASN A 91 -1.35 3.01 6.51
C ASN A 91 -0.21 2.25 7.17
N GLN A 92 -0.27 0.93 7.12
CA GLN A 92 0.74 0.07 7.69
C GLN A 92 1.04 -1.06 6.71
N VAL A 93 2.33 -1.33 6.56
CA VAL A 93 2.83 -2.49 5.82
C VAL A 93 3.88 -3.19 6.67
N ILE A 94 3.83 -4.52 6.66
CA ILE A 94 4.84 -5.41 7.20
C ILE A 94 5.46 -6.12 6.00
N VAL A 95 6.77 -6.03 5.89
CA VAL A 95 7.54 -6.63 4.80
C VAL A 95 8.36 -7.77 5.39
N ASN A 96 8.08 -8.99 4.95
CA ASN A 96 8.95 -10.13 5.20
C ASN A 96 9.98 -10.18 4.05
N TYR A 97 11.22 -10.45 4.40
CA TYR A 97 12.34 -10.46 3.45
C TYR A 97 13.34 -11.56 3.79
N GLN A 98 14.19 -11.88 2.82
CA GLN A 98 15.31 -12.80 2.95
C GLN A 98 16.52 -12.29 2.16
#